data_AF-X1BL47-F1
#
_entry.id   AF-X1BL47-F1
#
_cell.length_a   1.000
_cell.length_b   1.000
_cell.length_c   1.000
_cell.angle_alpha   90.00
_cell.angle_beta   90.00
_cell.angle_gamma   90.00
#
_symmetry.space_group_name_H-M   'P 1'
#
loop_
_entity.id
_entity.type
_entity.pdbx_description
1 polymer ?
#
loop_
_entity_poly.entity_id
_entity_poly.type
_entity_poly.pdbx_seq_one_letter_code
_entity_poly.pdbx_strand_id
1 'polypeptide(L)' 'MKTINKLKNLLFIFLLFGTASVIAQDADYNYTFEGQVKWMLLTDTGTLLASTGEALVGIKPN' A
#
# COMPACT_ATOMS: atom_id res chain seq x y z
N MET A 1 15.11 36.68 -8.41
CA MET A 1 14.58 35.63 -9.32
C MET A 1 15.36 34.32 -9.30
N LYS A 2 16.70 34.33 -9.47
CA LYS A 2 17.51 33.09 -9.54
C LYS A 2 17.40 32.19 -8.30
N THR A 3 17.34 32.76 -7.09
CA THR A 3 17.26 32.01 -5.82
C THR A 3 15.91 31.32 -5.63
N ILE A 4 14.82 31.97 -6.01
CA ILE A 4 13.46 31.39 -5.95
C ILE A 4 13.33 30.21 -6.91
N ASN A 5 13.90 30.33 -8.11
CA ASN A 5 13.88 29.24 -9.09
C ASN A 5 14.72 28.04 -8.61
N LYS A 6 15.85 28.27 -7.92
CA LYS A 6 16.64 27.20 -7.28
C LYS A 6 15.85 26.50 -6.16
N LEU A 7 15.13 27.25 -5.32
CA LEU A 7 14.32 26.69 -4.24
C LEU A 7 13.17 25.83 -4.79
N LYS A 8 12.50 26.29 -5.85
CA LYS A 8 11.44 25.52 -6.53
C LYS A 8 11.96 24.20 -7.09
N ASN A 9 13.12 24.22 -7.75
CA ASN A 9 13.74 22.99 -8.27
C ASN A 9 14.13 22.03 -7.15
N LEU A 10 14.65 22.55 -6.04
CA LEU A 10 15.01 21.73 -4.88
C LEU A 10 13.77 21.03 -4.28
N LEU A 11 12.67 21.77 -4.11
CA LEU A 11 11.39 21.22 -3.66
C LEU A 11 10.87 20.11 -4.59
N PHE A 12 10.99 20.32 -5.91
CA PHE A 12 10.53 19.34 -6.90
C PHE A 12 11.35 18.05 -6.85
N ILE A 13 12.67 18.17 -6.69
CA ILE A 13 13.57 17.01 -6.54
C ILE A 13 13.23 16.25 -5.25
N PHE A 14 13.02 16.95 -4.14
CA PHE A 14 12.69 16.33 -2.85
C PHE A 14 11.35 15.59 -2.91
N LEU A 15 10.36 16.16 -3.60
CA LEU A 15 9.07 15.52 -3.83
C LEU A 15 9.21 14.23 -4.67
N LEU A 16 10.05 14.25 -5.72
CA LEU A 16 10.32 13.09 -6.56
C LEU A 16 11.00 11.95 -5.79
N PHE A 17 11.95 12.29 -4.91
CA PHE A 17 12.59 11.30 -4.03
C PHE A 17 11.60 10.71 -3.02
N GLY A 18 10.70 11.54 -2.46
CA GLY A 18 9.64 11.06 -1.56
C GLY A 18 8.71 10.04 -2.22
N THR A 19 8.38 10.22 -3.49
CA THR A 19 7.53 9.26 -4.23
C THR A 19 8.25 7.95 -4.56
N ALA A 20 9.57 7.98 -4.80
CA ALA A 20 10.34 6.77 -5.09
C ALA A 20 10.42 5.83 -3.86
N SER A 21 10.43 6.39 -2.64
CA SER A 21 10.42 5.61 -1.40
C SER A 21 9.12 4.83 -1.15
N VAL A 22 8.02 5.21 -1.80
CA VAL A 22 6.72 4.51 -1.65
C VAL A 22 6.67 3.22 -2.48
N ILE A 23 7.45 3.14 -3.57
CA ILE A 23 7.41 2.03 -4.53
C ILE A 23 8.21 0.80 -4.04
N ALA A 24 9.10 0.97 -3.05
CA ALA A 24 9.99 -0.10 -2.58
C ALA A 24 9.44 -0.93 -1.41
N GLN A 25 8.12 -0.92 -1.17
CA GLN A 25 7.52 -1.74 -0.12
C GLN A 25 7.19 -3.13 -0.67
N ASP A 26 8.11 -4.08 -0.49
CA ASP A 26 7.78 -5.51 -0.63
C ASP A 26 6.89 -5.91 0.54
N ALA A 27 5.73 -6.50 0.26
CA ALA A 27 4.85 -7.02 1.29
C ALA A 27 5.46 -8.31 1.88
N ASP A 28 5.56 -8.38 3.21
CA ASP A 28 6.07 -9.57 3.91
C ASP A 28 5.27 -10.85 3.56
N TYR A 29 3.97 -10.69 3.28
CA TYR A 29 3.08 -11.77 2.87
C TYR A 29 2.12 -11.31 1.77
N ASN A 30 1.96 -12.14 0.73
CA ASN A 30 0.97 -11.96 -0.32
C ASN A 30 0.03 -13.16 -0.38
N TYR A 31 -1.27 -12.91 -0.36
CA TYR A 31 -2.31 -13.93 -0.47
C TYR A 31 -3.09 -13.72 -1.77
N THR A 32 -3.10 -14.75 -2.62
CA THR A 32 -3.84 -14.74 -3.88
C THR A 32 -5.23 -15.33 -3.68
N PHE A 33 -6.24 -14.70 -4.27
CA PHE A 33 -7.61 -15.16 -4.26
C PHE A 33 -8.11 -15.36 -5.69
N GLU A 34 -8.94 -16.38 -5.93
CA GLU A 34 -9.52 -16.65 -7.26
C GLU A 34 -10.70 -15.71 -7.63
N GLY A 35 -10.89 -14.62 -6.88
CA GLY A 35 -11.90 -13.62 -7.21
C GLY A 35 -11.56 -12.23 -6.65
N GLN A 36 -12.24 -11.20 -7.17
CA GLN A 36 -12.05 -9.82 -6.71
C GLN A 36 -12.41 -9.68 -5.23
N VAL A 37 -11.51 -9.11 -4.44
CA VAL A 37 -11.77 -8.73 -3.04
C VAL A 37 -12.75 -7.57 -3.03
N LYS A 38 -13.92 -7.78 -2.39
CA LYS A 38 -14.97 -6.75 -2.25
C LYS A 38 -14.77 -5.92 -1.00
N TRP A 39 -14.44 -6.56 0.12
CA TRP A 39 -14.15 -5.91 1.39
C TRP A 39 -13.23 -6.79 2.23
N MET A 40 -12.55 -6.17 3.19
CA MET A 40 -11.75 -6.85 4.21
C MET A 40 -12.07 -6.30 5.60
N LEU A 41 -12.03 -7.16 6.61
CA LEU A 41 -12.24 -6.82 8.01
C LEU A 41 -11.15 -7.49 8.86
N LEU A 42 -10.41 -6.70 9.62
CA LEU A 42 -9.50 -7.23 10.64
C LEU A 42 -10.30 -7.49 11.93
N THR A 43 -10.29 -8.73 12.40
CA THR A 43 -10.91 -9.10 13.68
C THR A 43 -10.03 -8.72 14.86
N ASP A 44 -10.65 -8.63 16.03
CA ASP A 44 -9.98 -8.45 17.33
C ASP A 44 -8.95 -9.54 17.64
N THR A 45 -9.19 -10.77 17.14
CA THR A 45 -8.26 -11.90 17.24
C THR A 45 -7.08 -11.83 16.25
N GLY A 46 -6.99 -10.77 15.44
CA GLY A 46 -5.91 -10.56 14.47
C GLY A 46 -6.07 -11.34 13.17
N THR A 47 -7.26 -11.89 12.88
CA THR A 47 -7.55 -12.57 11.62
C THR A 47 -8.15 -11.57 10.63
N LEU A 48 -7.61 -11.51 9.41
CA LEU A 48 -8.17 -10.72 8.33
C LEU A 48 -9.20 -11.56 7.57
N LEU A 49 -10.47 -11.18 7.66
CA LEU A 49 -11.54 -11.75 6.85
C LEU A 49 -11.65 -10.97 5.54
N ALA A 50 -11.62 -11.66 4.41
CA ALA A 50 -11.82 -11.08 3.09
C ALA A 50 -13.03 -11.73 2.41
N SER A 51 -13.96 -10.91 1.91
CA SER A 51 -15.01 -11.38 1.01
C SER A 51 -14.53 -11.26 -0.42
N THR A 52 -14.44 -12.39 -1.11
CA THR A 52 -14.11 -12.47 -2.53
C THR A 52 -15.38 -12.68 -3.35
N GLY A 53 -15.26 -12.62 -4.68
CA GLY A 53 -16.35 -12.95 -5.60
C GLY A 53 -16.91 -14.37 -5.43
N GLU A 54 -16.12 -15.28 -4.87
CA GLU A 54 -16.42 -16.70 -4.80
C GLU A 54 -16.68 -17.20 -3.37
N ALA A 55 -15.99 -16.65 -2.37
CA ALA A 55 -16.05 -17.15 -1.00
C ALA A 55 -15.69 -16.08 0.07
N LEU A 56 -15.93 -16.43 1.33
CA LEU A 56 -15.36 -15.73 2.49
C LEU A 56 -14.08 -16.46 2.92
N VAL A 57 -12.96 -15.75 2.96
CA VAL A 57 -11.65 -16.32 3.31
C VAL A 57 -11.11 -15.64 4.56
N GLY A 58 -10.56 -16.43 5.49
CA GLY A 58 -9.86 -15.92 6.67
C GLY A 58 -8.35 -16.09 6.52
N ILE A 59 -7.61 -14.98 6.61
CA ILE A 59 -6.15 -14.97 6.68
C ILE A 59 -5.77 -14.75 8.14
N LYS A 60 -5.06 -15.69 8.74
CA LYS A 60 -4.38 -15.48 10.02
C LYS A 60 -2.90 -15.20 9.73
N PRO A 61 -2.42 -13.96 9.90
CA PRO A 61 -0.99 -13.68 9.82
C PRO A 61 -0.25 -14.48 10.90
N ASN A 62 0.87 -15.11 10.54
CA ASN A 62 1.77 -15.78 11.48
C ASN A 62 2.81 -14.79 12.00
#